data_AF-I6ZVB9-F1
#
_entry.id   AF-I6ZVB9-F1
#
_cell.length_a   1.000
_cell.length_b   1.000
_cell.length_c   1.000
_cell.angle_alpha   90.00
_cell.angle_beta   90.00
_cell.angle_gamma   90.00
#
_symmetry.space_group_name_H-M   'P 1'
#
loop_
_entity.id
_entity.type
_entity.pdbx_description
1 polymer ?
#
loop_
_entity_poly.entity_id
_entity_poly.type
_entity_poly.pdbx_seq_one_letter_code
_entity_poly.pdbx_strand_id
1 'polypeptide(L)' 'DRIVKRGHYSEKEAASITRTIVSGIQTCHSLGVMHRDLKPENFLFVYGEEDSAIKSIDFGLSTFFKPGEIFHDVVGSP' A
#
# COMPACT_ATOMS: atom_id res chain seq x y z
N ASP A 1 0.22 13.95 2.31
CA ASP A 1 0.80 13.49 1.02
C ASP A 1 -0.16 13.78 -0.13
N ARG A 2 0.27 13.81 -1.40
CA ARG A 2 -0.59 14.12 -2.56
C ARG A 2 -1.79 13.17 -2.66
N ILE A 3 -1.64 11.88 -2.31
CA ILE A 3 -2.75 10.90 -2.27
C ILE A 3 -3.89 11.40 -1.36
N VAL A 4 -3.55 11.87 -0.16
CA VAL A 4 -4.54 12.36 0.81
C VAL A 4 -5.02 13.79 0.48
N LYS A 5 -4.12 14.65 -0.02
CA LYS A 5 -4.39 16.08 -0.26
C LYS A 5 -5.26 16.36 -1.48
N ARG A 6 -5.27 15.48 -2.50
CA ARG A 6 -5.95 15.75 -3.79
C ARG A 6 -7.48 15.69 -3.71
N GLY A 7 -8.07 15.28 -2.58
CA GLY A 7 -9.51 15.36 -2.31
C GLY A 7 -10.36 14.39 -3.15
N HIS A 8 -10.36 14.54 -4.47
CA HIS A 8 -11.08 13.67 -5.39
C HIS A 8 -10.19 13.19 -6.53
N TYR A 9 -10.42 11.94 -6.92
CA TYR A 9 -9.85 11.30 -8.10
C TYR A 9 -10.98 10.82 -8.98
N SER A 10 -10.86 10.97 -10.29
CA SER A 10 -11.72 10.23 -11.22
C SER A 10 -11.49 8.73 -11.07
N GLU A 11 -12.47 7.91 -11.45
CA GLU A 11 -12.33 6.44 -11.40
C GLU A 11 -11.10 5.95 -12.18
N LYS A 12 -10.79 6.59 -13.31
CA LYS A 12 -9.63 6.24 -14.13
C LYS A 12 -8.31 6.46 -13.38
N GLU A 13 -8.19 7.59 -12.67
CA GLU A 13 -7.01 7.92 -11.88
C GLU A 13 -6.90 7.01 -10.65
N ALA A 14 -8.00 6.83 -9.92
CA ALA A 14 -8.07 5.94 -8.76
C ALA A 14 -7.69 4.51 -9.13
N ALA A 15 -8.17 4.01 -10.26
CA ALA A 15 -7.82 2.69 -10.78
C ALA A 15 -6.33 2.59 -11.14
N SER A 16 -5.74 3.67 -11.68
CA SER A 16 -4.30 3.71 -11.99
C SER A 16 -3.45 3.62 -10.73
N ILE A 17 -3.77 4.43 -9.73
CA ILE A 17 -3.08 4.44 -8.43
C ILE A 17 -3.23 3.08 -7.73
N THR A 18 -4.44 2.54 -7.71
CA THR A 18 -4.74 1.26 -7.06
C THR A 18 -3.97 0.12 -7.73
N ARG A 19 -3.85 0.10 -9.07
CA ARG A 19 -3.02 -0.88 -9.78
C ARG A 19 -1.56 -0.85 -9.30
N THR A 20 -0.96 0.34 -9.20
CA THR A 20 0.42 0.48 -8.70
C THR A 20 0.56 -0.04 -7.26
N ILE A 21 -0.40 0.31 -6.38
CA ILE A 21 -0.43 -0.16 -4.99
C ILE A 21 -0.50 -1.70 -4.94
N VAL A 22 -1.47 -2.29 -5.65
CA VAL A 22 -1.67 -3.75 -5.67
C VAL A 22 -0.46 -4.47 -6.25
N SER A 23 0.19 -3.93 -7.29
CA SER A 23 1.44 -4.49 -7.82
C SER A 23 2.56 -4.48 -6.79
N GLY A 24 2.71 -3.41 -6.01
CA GLY A 24 3.67 -3.35 -4.90
C GLY A 24 3.40 -4.40 -3.82
N ILE A 25 2.13 -4.55 -3.42
CA ILE A 25 1.71 -5.56 -2.43
C ILE A 25 1.90 -6.98 -2.97
N GLN A 26 1.65 -7.21 -4.26
CA GLN A 26 1.95 -8.48 -4.91
C GLN A 26 3.45 -8.81 -4.80
N THR A 27 4.34 -7.83 -4.99
CA THR A 27 5.79 -8.04 -4.77
C THR A 27 6.09 -8.42 -3.32
N CYS A 28 5.53 -7.72 -2.33
CA CYS A 28 5.68 -8.10 -0.92
C CYS A 28 5.24 -9.55 -0.67
N HIS A 29 4.06 -9.94 -1.19
CA HIS A 29 3.53 -11.29 -1.03
C HIS A 29 4.42 -12.34 -1.71
N SER A 30 5.02 -12.03 -2.86
CA SER A 30 5.96 -12.94 -3.54
C SER A 30 7.25 -13.18 -2.74
N LEU A 31 7.59 -12.26 -1.83
CA LEU A 31 8.70 -12.36 -0.90
C LEU A 31 8.29 -12.91 0.47
N GLY A 32 7.03 -13.36 0.62
CA GLY A 32 6.50 -13.88 1.87
C GLY A 32 6.27 -12.81 2.94
N VAL A 33 6.13 -11.53 2.56
CA VAL A 33 5.89 -10.41 3.49
C VAL A 33 4.45 -9.93 3.38
N MET A 34 3.74 -9.88 4.50
CA MET A 34 2.42 -9.27 4.62
C MET A 34 2.55 -7.89 5.28
N HIS A 35 2.03 -6.84 4.64
CA HIS A 35 2.19 -5.46 5.13
C HIS A 35 1.38 -5.18 6.41
N ARG A 36 0.14 -5.72 6.48
CA ARG A 36 -0.83 -5.61 7.59
C ARG A 36 -1.34 -4.21 7.97
N ASP A 37 -0.93 -3.14 7.29
CA ASP A 37 -1.43 -1.77 7.52
C ASP A 37 -1.57 -1.00 6.19
N LEU A 38 -2.49 -1.44 5.34
CA LEU A 38 -2.74 -0.80 4.04
C LEU A 38 -3.70 0.37 4.21
N LYS A 39 -3.19 1.59 4.08
CA LYS A 39 -3.97 2.84 4.14
C LYS A 39 -3.32 3.92 3.28
N PRO A 40 -4.06 4.93 2.80
CA PRO A 40 -3.51 5.98 1.94
C PRO A 40 -2.27 6.68 2.48
N GLU A 41 -2.17 6.85 3.81
CA GLU A 41 -1.06 7.47 4.51
C GLU A 41 0.26 6.70 4.35
N ASN A 42 0.17 5.37 4.17
CA ASN A 42 1.32 4.50 4.00
C ASN A 42 1.76 4.38 2.52
N PHE A 43 1.17 5.17 1.62
CA PHE A 43 1.58 5.25 0.22
C PHE A 43 1.94 6.69 -0.13
N LEU A 44 3.23 6.92 -0.40
CA LEU A 44 3.74 8.26 -0.72
C LEU A 44 4.20 8.33 -2.16
N PHE A 45 3.95 9.47 -2.79
CA PHE A 45 4.66 9.83 -4.00
C PHE A 45 6.09 10.27 -3.67
N VAL A 46 7.08 9.79 -4.42
CA VAL A 46 8.49 10.12 -4.21
C VAL A 46 8.75 11.63 -4.39
N TYR A 47 8.00 12.26 -5.29
CA TYR A 47 8.08 13.66 -5.68
C TYR A 47 6.68 14.26 -5.84
N GLY A 48 6.57 15.60 -5.92
CA GLY A 48 5.28 16.30 -6.05
C GLY A 48 4.64 16.25 -7.45
N GLU A 49 5.36 15.78 -8.45
CA GLU A 49 4.95 15.76 -9.87
C GLU A 49 3.88 14.70 -10.15
N GLU A 50 3.06 14.89 -11.19
CA GLU A 50 1.94 13.99 -11.50
C GLU A 50 2.38 12.55 -11.79
N ASP A 51 3.51 12.36 -12.47
CA ASP A 51 4.05 11.06 -12.88
C ASP A 51 4.99 10.43 -11.83
N SER A 52 5.03 11.00 -10.62
CA SER A 52 5.88 10.47 -9.56
C SER A 52 5.52 9.03 -9.18
N ALA A 53 6.54 8.21 -8.90
CA ALA A 53 6.34 6.85 -8.43
C ALA A 53 5.71 6.84 -7.03
N ILE A 54 4.81 5.88 -6.80
CA ILE A 54 4.24 5.61 -5.48
C ILE A 54 5.08 4.55 -4.78
N LYS A 55 5.37 4.75 -3.49
CA LYS A 55 6.05 3.77 -2.63
C LYS A 55 5.25 3.50 -1.38
N SER A 56 5.20 2.24 -0.96
CA SER A 56 4.72 1.90 0.38
C SER A 56 5.77 2.30 1.41
N ILE A 57 5.29 2.79 2.55
CA ILE A 57 6.08 3.11 3.72
C ILE A 57 5.45 2.43 4.94
N ASP A 58 6.24 2.30 6.00
CA ASP A 58 5.82 1.72 7.28
C ASP A 58 5.51 0.22 7.25
N PHE A 59 6.57 -0.58 7.38
CA PHE A 59 6.49 -2.02 7.59
C PHE A 59 6.52 -2.38 9.10
N GLY A 60 6.24 -1.44 10.00
CA GLY A 60 6.31 -1.65 11.45
C GLY A 60 5.33 -2.72 11.96
N LEU A 61 4.19 -2.85 11.28
CA LEU A 61 3.23 -3.92 11.51
C LEU A 61 3.43 -5.11 10.57
N SER A 62 4.43 -5.15 9.70
CA SER A 62 4.58 -6.27 8.75
C SER A 62 5.01 -7.57 9.43
N THR A 63 4.75 -8.69 8.77
CA THR A 63 5.24 -10.01 9.20
C THR A 63 5.59 -10.86 8.00
N PHE A 64 6.44 -11.86 8.22
CA PHE A 64 6.59 -12.96 7.27
C PHE A 64 5.41 -13.92 7.39
N PHE A 65 5.03 -14.55 6.28
CA PHE A 65 4.00 -15.58 6.24
C PHE A 65 4.36 -16.68 5.25
N LYS A 66 3.78 -17.87 5.46
CA LYS A 66 3.78 -18.96 4.48
C LYS A 66 2.37 -19.18 3.90
N PRO A 67 2.25 -19.67 2.66
CA PRO A 67 0.94 -20.05 2.10
C PRO A 67 0.21 -21.02 3.04
N GLY A 68 -1.03 -20.69 3.39
CA GLY A 68 -1.87 -21.49 4.30
C GLY A 68 -1.73 -21.16 5.78
N GLU A 69 -0.81 -20.27 6.17
CA GLU A 69 -0.70 -19.79 7.55
C GLU A 69 -1.87 -18.86 7.91
N ILE A 70 -2.43 -19.07 9.10
CA ILE A 70 -3.58 -18.30 9.62
C ILE A 70 -3.10 -17.44 10.78
N PHE A 71 -3.38 -16.14 10.70
CA PHE A 71 -3.08 -15.17 11.75
C PHE A 71 -4.38 -14.84 12.51
N HIS A 72 -4.29 -14.77 13.83
CA HIS A 72 -5.43 -14.46 14.71
C HIS A 72 -5.31 -13.10 15.41
N ASP A 73 -4.17 -12.43 15.27
CA ASP A 73 -3.93 -11.12 15.87
C ASP A 73 -4.81 -10.05 15.21
N VAL A 74 -5.37 -9.15 16.03
CA VAL A 74 -6.01 -7.93 15.53
C VAL A 74 -4.92 -6.88 15.35
N VAL A 75 -4.61 -6.55 14.11
CA VAL A 75 -3.58 -5.57 13.73
C VAL A 75 -4.09 -4.66 12.61
N GLY A 76 -3.51 -3.48 12.53
CA GLY A 76 -3.89 -2.43 11.58
C GLY A 76 -4.12 -1.10 12.31
N SER A 77 -4.50 -0.10 11.54
CA SER A 77 -4.89 1.21 12.08
C SER A 77 -6.34 1.20 12.60
N PRO A 78 -6.69 2.05 13.59
CA PRO A 78 -8.05 2.21 14.10
C PRO A 78 -9.09 2.62 13.05
#